data_AF-A0A951KYZ0-F1
#
_entry.id   AF-A0A951KYZ0-F1
#
_cell.length_a   1.000
_cell.length_b   1.000
_cell.length_c   1.000
_cell.angle_alpha   90.00
_cell.angle_beta   90.00
_cell.angle_gamma   90.00
#
_symmetry.space_group_name_H-M   'P 1'
#
loop_
_entity.id
_entity.type
_entity.pdbx_description
1 polymer ?
#
loop_
_entity_poly.entity_id
_entity_poly.type
_entity_poly.pdbx_seq_one_letter_code
_entity_poly.pdbx_strand_id
1 'polypeptide(L)'
;MGRSEMHGNEAGKGDSEISPDLESQTAELVGARAREEERSARRFGASRVLSAADRERILKDAREIEFPAALRGYDRAAVDRYVEKMSRLITELEMSSSPEAAVRHALDEVSDETRDILQRAHQTAEEITARSRAKADDRLQTAERESRELREAAERQAAEMRDAARDEASGVRETAARETGELRAGTEREVAELREAARSEVAERREAVDREMTELRETTARQVAEMRESAERETQQLRSATQRDTEEARASARRDAEEMIEAAETRARELARSAEAIWRERRRLIEDMRAVGEQLVAIGEAEGKRFPRFGEEGSEVAGLLRDPHSAVAAGLPREPAKLEEQANGSPEVVPG
;
A
#
# COMPACT_ATOMS: atom_id res chain seq x y z
N MET A 1 -19.73 -14.52 6.67
CA MET A 1 -20.77 -15.47 7.12
C MET A 1 -21.06 -15.17 8.58
N GLY A 2 -22.07 -14.33 8.86
CA GLY A 2 -22.47 -13.99 10.22
C GLY A 2 -23.84 -14.60 10.51
N ARG A 3 -23.90 -15.55 11.43
CA ARG A 3 -25.15 -16.01 12.05
C ARG A 3 -25.10 -15.59 13.51
N SER A 4 -25.81 -14.52 13.84
CA SER A 4 -26.11 -14.16 15.22
C SER A 4 -27.37 -14.90 15.64
N GLU A 5 -27.22 -15.68 16.70
CA GLU A 5 -28.26 -16.38 17.43
C GLU A 5 -29.15 -15.35 18.13
N MET A 6 -30.46 -15.41 17.86
CA MET A 6 -31.47 -14.62 18.57
C MET A 6 -31.81 -15.33 19.89
N HIS A 7 -31.56 -14.63 20.99
CA HIS A 7 -32.09 -14.96 22.32
C HIS A 7 -33.59 -14.70 22.34
N GLY A 8 -34.37 -15.71 22.73
CA GLY A 8 -35.74 -15.54 23.17
C GLY A 8 -35.77 -15.03 24.61
N ASN A 9 -36.68 -14.09 24.91
CA ASN A 9 -37.18 -13.94 26.26
C ASN A 9 -38.66 -13.52 26.28
N GLU A 10 -39.44 -14.34 26.98
CA GLU A 10 -40.61 -14.04 27.82
C GLU A 10 -41.72 -13.12 27.27
N ALA A 11 -42.76 -13.76 26.73
CA ALA A 11 -44.09 -13.18 26.60
C ALA A 11 -44.81 -13.27 27.96
N GLY A 12 -45.00 -12.10 28.59
CA GLY A 12 -45.79 -11.94 29.81
C GLY A 12 -47.27 -12.27 29.59
N LYS A 13 -47.77 -13.17 30.44
CA LYS A 13 -49.20 -13.43 30.68
C LYS A 13 -49.75 -12.22 31.47
N GLY A 14 -50.55 -11.39 30.82
CA GLY A 14 -51.32 -10.34 31.48
C GLY A 14 -52.73 -10.84 31.79
N ASP A 15 -52.95 -11.22 33.04
CA ASP A 15 -54.27 -11.49 33.59
C ASP A 15 -55.09 -10.19 33.59
N SER A 16 -56.23 -10.21 32.91
CA SER A 16 -57.22 -9.14 32.95
C SER A 16 -58.03 -9.25 34.24
N GLU A 17 -57.54 -8.65 35.32
CA GLU A 17 -58.31 -8.42 36.55
C GLU A 17 -59.40 -7.37 36.30
N ILE A 18 -60.61 -7.84 36.00
CA ILE A 18 -61.82 -7.02 36.05
C ILE A 18 -62.16 -6.87 37.54
N SER A 19 -62.08 -5.65 38.07
CA SER A 19 -62.45 -5.35 39.46
C SER A 19 -63.90 -5.78 39.75
N PRO A 20 -64.17 -6.45 40.90
CA PRO A 20 -65.48 -6.99 41.27
C PRO A 20 -66.52 -5.94 41.72
N ASP A 21 -66.22 -4.65 41.57
CA ASP A 21 -66.98 -3.54 42.14
C ASP A 21 -68.10 -2.99 41.23
N LEU A 22 -68.14 -3.41 39.96
CA LEU A 22 -69.15 -2.97 39.00
C LEU A 22 -70.40 -3.87 38.96
N GLU A 23 -70.30 -5.13 39.39
CA GLU A 23 -71.46 -6.03 39.45
C GLU A 23 -72.35 -5.76 40.67
N SER A 24 -71.76 -5.35 41.82
CA SER A 24 -72.51 -5.08 43.05
C SER A 24 -73.40 -3.84 42.97
N GLN A 25 -72.97 -2.78 42.28
CA GLN A 25 -73.72 -1.53 42.13
C GLN A 25 -74.90 -1.65 41.16
N THR A 26 -74.83 -2.56 40.18
CA THR A 26 -75.94 -2.80 39.24
C THR A 26 -77.07 -3.64 39.83
N ALA A 27 -76.78 -4.50 40.81
CA ALA A 27 -77.79 -5.31 41.51
C ALA A 27 -78.63 -4.47 42.50
N GLU A 28 -78.05 -3.43 43.11
CA GLU A 28 -78.73 -2.59 44.11
C GLU A 28 -79.72 -1.58 43.47
N LEU A 29 -79.41 -1.09 42.26
CA LEU A 29 -80.27 -0.16 41.51
C LEU A 29 -81.52 -0.83 40.90
N VAL A 30 -81.44 -2.12 40.55
CA VAL A 30 -82.59 -2.88 40.01
C VAL A 30 -83.59 -3.24 41.13
N GLY A 31 -83.12 -3.47 42.36
CA GLY A 31 -83.97 -3.75 43.53
C GLY A 31 -84.72 -2.53 44.08
N ALA A 32 -84.21 -1.32 43.90
CA ALA A 32 -84.87 -0.08 44.33
C ALA A 32 -86.05 0.30 43.42
N ARG A 33 -85.93 0.05 42.11
CA ARG A 33 -86.96 0.41 41.12
C ARG A 33 -88.21 -0.46 41.21
N ALA A 34 -88.07 -1.72 41.60
CA ALA A 34 -89.20 -2.64 41.80
C ALA A 34 -90.06 -2.31 43.05
N ARG A 35 -89.51 -1.58 44.05
CA ARG A 35 -90.23 -1.24 45.29
C ARG A 35 -91.01 0.08 45.23
N GLU A 36 -90.76 0.92 44.23
CA GLU A 36 -91.54 2.15 43.99
C GLU A 36 -92.81 1.88 43.18
N GLU A 37 -92.80 0.91 42.25
CA GLU A 37 -93.99 0.55 41.46
C GLU A 37 -95.12 -0.07 42.31
N GLU A 38 -94.79 -0.84 43.36
CA GLU A 38 -95.79 -1.41 44.29
C GLU A 38 -96.44 -0.38 45.23
N ARG A 39 -95.80 0.77 45.47
CA ARG A 39 -96.33 1.82 46.37
C ARG A 39 -97.33 2.76 45.68
N SER A 40 -97.29 2.89 44.36
CA SER A 40 -98.25 3.73 43.60
C SER A 40 -99.60 3.06 43.36
N ALA A 41 -99.75 1.75 43.59
CA ALA A 41 -101.00 1.04 43.31
C ALA A 41 -102.07 1.09 44.45
N ARG A 42 -101.84 1.82 45.56
CA ARG A 42 -102.74 1.83 46.74
C ARG A 42 -103.22 3.21 47.18
N ARG A 43 -103.39 4.16 46.26
CA ARG A 43 -103.97 5.50 46.56
C ARG A 43 -105.00 5.94 45.54
N PHE A 44 -106.11 5.22 45.44
CA PHE A 44 -107.36 5.82 44.94
C PHE A 44 -108.50 5.40 45.86
N GLY A 45 -108.86 6.30 46.78
CA GLY A 45 -109.99 6.15 47.68
C GLY A 45 -111.30 6.36 46.91
N ALA A 46 -112.20 5.39 46.99
CA ALA A 46 -113.51 5.45 46.34
C ALA A 46 -114.41 6.50 47.02
N SER A 47 -114.59 7.64 46.35
CA SER A 47 -115.70 8.56 46.64
C SER A 47 -117.00 7.91 46.17
N ARG A 48 -117.98 7.76 47.06
CA ARG A 48 -119.31 7.20 46.74
C ARG A 48 -120.05 8.17 45.81
N VAL A 49 -119.94 7.92 44.51
CA VAL A 49 -120.84 8.48 43.50
C VAL A 49 -122.18 7.76 43.63
N LEU A 50 -123.28 8.50 43.82
CA LEU A 50 -124.65 7.96 43.80
C LEU A 50 -124.86 7.17 42.50
N SER A 51 -125.18 5.88 42.60
CA SER A 51 -125.24 5.00 41.44
C SER A 51 -126.43 5.35 40.55
N ALA A 52 -126.35 4.99 39.26
CA ALA A 52 -127.47 5.18 38.33
C ALA A 52 -128.77 4.52 38.83
N ALA A 53 -128.67 3.39 39.55
CA ALA A 53 -129.80 2.69 40.15
C ALA A 53 -130.43 3.46 41.32
N ASP A 54 -129.62 4.16 42.12
CA ASP A 54 -130.12 5.01 43.21
C ASP A 54 -130.88 6.23 42.66
N ARG A 55 -130.41 6.79 41.53
CA ARG A 55 -131.08 7.90 40.83
C ARG A 55 -132.44 7.50 40.26
N GLU A 56 -132.55 6.30 39.69
CA GLU A 56 -133.80 5.81 39.11
C GLU A 56 -134.88 5.57 40.17
N ARG A 57 -134.50 5.06 41.35
CA ARG A 57 -135.40 4.91 42.50
C ARG A 57 -135.98 6.24 42.98
N ILE A 58 -135.12 7.24 43.12
CA ILE A 58 -135.50 8.56 43.63
C ILE A 58 -136.40 9.32 42.63
N LEU A 59 -136.14 9.19 41.31
CA LEU A 59 -137.00 9.77 40.27
C LEU A 59 -138.39 9.13 40.22
N LYS A 60 -138.50 7.84 40.52
CA LYS A 60 -139.78 7.14 40.61
C LYS A 60 -140.61 7.65 41.80
N ASP A 61 -139.99 7.72 42.99
CA ASP A 61 -140.64 8.24 44.20
C ASP A 61 -141.08 9.70 44.07
N ALA A 62 -140.36 10.49 43.26
CA ALA A 62 -140.72 11.87 42.96
C ALA A 62 -141.93 12.00 42.01
N ARG A 63 -142.17 11.03 41.11
CA ARG A 63 -143.26 11.09 40.11
C ARG A 63 -144.58 10.51 40.62
N GLU A 64 -144.55 9.61 41.60
CA GLU A 64 -145.74 8.91 42.13
C GLU A 64 -146.33 9.59 43.39
N ILE A 65 -145.96 10.83 43.69
CA ILE A 65 -146.41 11.52 44.91
C ILE A 65 -147.84 12.09 44.75
N GLU A 66 -148.74 11.72 45.69
CA GLU A 66 -150.10 12.27 45.80
C GLU A 66 -150.18 13.32 46.93
N PHE A 67 -150.75 14.48 46.63
CA PHE A 67 -150.91 15.56 47.59
C PHE A 67 -152.28 15.50 48.28
N PRO A 68 -152.37 15.69 49.61
CA PRO A 68 -153.65 15.75 50.32
C PRO A 68 -154.53 16.92 49.83
N ALA A 69 -155.83 16.69 49.62
CA ALA A 69 -156.79 17.72 49.23
C ALA A 69 -157.42 18.41 50.46
N ALA A 70 -157.27 19.73 50.56
CA ALA A 70 -157.95 20.61 51.49
C ALA A 70 -159.22 21.21 50.85
N LEU A 71 -160.10 21.84 51.66
CA LEU A 71 -161.42 22.40 51.29
C LEU A 71 -161.43 23.36 50.07
N ARG A 72 -160.27 23.70 49.49
CA ARG A 72 -160.16 24.48 48.24
C ARG A 72 -158.90 24.19 47.40
N GLY A 73 -158.40 22.95 47.38
CA GLY A 73 -157.25 22.53 46.55
C GLY A 73 -156.24 21.66 47.31
N TYR A 74 -155.03 21.50 46.79
CA TYR A 74 -153.98 20.73 47.47
C TYR A 74 -153.39 21.49 48.67
N ASP A 75 -152.96 20.75 49.70
CA ASP A 75 -152.25 21.31 50.86
C ASP A 75 -150.95 22.00 50.41
N ARG A 76 -150.95 23.34 50.50
CA ARG A 76 -149.81 24.19 50.15
C ARG A 76 -148.55 23.82 50.93
N ALA A 77 -148.66 23.44 52.20
CA ALA A 77 -147.49 23.07 53.00
C ALA A 77 -146.87 21.74 52.53
N ALA A 78 -147.69 20.79 52.04
CA ALA A 78 -147.22 19.54 51.46
C ALA A 78 -146.52 19.77 50.11
N VAL A 79 -147.07 20.65 49.27
CA VAL A 79 -146.46 21.05 48.00
C VAL A 79 -145.14 21.80 48.24
N ASP A 80 -145.09 22.74 49.17
CA ASP A 80 -143.87 23.50 49.48
C ASP A 80 -142.74 22.58 49.96
N ARG A 81 -143.03 21.59 50.82
CA ARG A 81 -142.03 20.58 51.22
C ARG A 81 -141.55 19.72 50.05
N TYR A 82 -142.44 19.37 49.12
CA TYR A 82 -142.07 18.62 47.92
C TYR A 82 -141.23 19.45 46.96
N VAL A 83 -141.59 20.72 46.73
CA VAL A 83 -140.82 21.65 45.90
C VAL A 83 -139.44 21.90 46.52
N GLU A 84 -139.35 22.04 47.84
CA GLU A 84 -138.07 22.17 48.55
C GLU A 84 -137.23 20.88 48.44
N LYS A 85 -137.87 19.71 48.58
CA LYS A 85 -137.22 18.41 48.39
C LYS A 85 -136.75 18.19 46.94
N MET A 86 -137.56 18.55 45.95
CA MET A 86 -137.22 18.48 44.52
C MET A 86 -136.16 19.49 44.14
N SER A 87 -136.22 20.72 44.67
CA SER A 87 -135.19 21.73 44.46
C SER A 87 -133.87 21.27 45.07
N ARG A 88 -133.87 20.72 46.28
CA ARG A 88 -132.69 20.11 46.89
C ARG A 88 -132.16 18.94 46.06
N LEU A 89 -133.03 18.07 45.55
CA LEU A 89 -132.64 16.95 44.68
C LEU A 89 -132.07 17.43 43.34
N ILE A 90 -132.63 18.49 42.75
CA ILE A 90 -132.10 19.11 41.52
C ILE A 90 -130.74 19.75 41.80
N THR A 91 -130.58 20.47 42.91
CA THR A 91 -129.28 21.06 43.30
C THR A 91 -128.24 19.98 43.62
N GLU A 92 -128.62 18.91 44.29
CA GLU A 92 -127.73 17.78 44.60
C GLU A 92 -127.38 16.98 43.33
N LEU A 93 -128.31 16.89 42.37
CA LEU A 93 -128.04 16.34 41.05
C LEU A 93 -127.11 17.27 40.27
N GLU A 94 -127.38 18.57 40.14
CA GLU A 94 -126.51 19.53 39.43
C GLU A 94 -125.10 19.64 40.06
N MET A 95 -124.99 19.56 41.39
CA MET A 95 -123.70 19.55 42.10
C MET A 95 -122.91 18.24 41.91
N SER A 96 -123.60 17.11 41.64
CA SER A 96 -122.96 15.81 41.37
C SER A 96 -122.95 15.43 39.87
N SER A 97 -123.65 16.20 39.03
CA SER A 97 -123.87 15.97 37.61
C SER A 97 -123.25 17.10 36.79
N SER A 98 -121.93 17.04 36.66
CA SER A 98 -121.42 16.91 35.31
C SER A 98 -120.22 15.97 35.35
N PRO A 99 -120.45 14.65 35.14
CA PRO A 99 -119.36 13.68 34.95
C PRO A 99 -118.40 14.13 33.86
N GLU A 100 -118.89 14.86 32.85
CA GLU A 100 -118.07 15.46 31.80
C GLU A 100 -117.16 16.60 32.30
N ALA A 101 -117.61 17.43 33.24
CA ALA A 101 -116.78 18.49 33.80
C ALA A 101 -115.68 17.93 34.71
N ALA A 102 -116.00 16.91 35.53
CA ALA A 102 -115.01 16.22 36.35
C ALA A 102 -114.00 15.43 35.49
N VAL A 103 -114.45 14.80 34.40
CA VAL A 103 -113.56 14.10 33.45
C VAL A 103 -112.71 15.10 32.64
N ARG A 104 -113.25 16.23 32.19
CA ARG A 104 -112.46 17.30 31.56
C ARG A 104 -111.40 17.83 32.51
N HIS A 105 -111.76 18.12 33.76
CA HIS A 105 -110.81 18.61 34.75
C HIS A 105 -109.68 17.60 35.03
N ALA A 106 -110.00 16.30 35.14
CA ALA A 106 -109.00 15.26 35.29
C ALA A 106 -108.12 15.09 34.04
N LEU A 107 -108.68 15.24 32.83
CA LEU A 107 -107.90 15.25 31.59
C LEU A 107 -106.99 16.46 31.47
N ASP A 108 -107.45 17.64 31.91
CA ASP A 108 -106.65 18.87 31.94
C ASP A 108 -105.50 18.72 32.96
N GLU A 109 -105.78 18.19 34.17
CA GLU A 109 -104.78 17.92 35.20
C GLU A 109 -103.72 16.91 34.72
N VAL A 110 -104.15 15.80 34.10
CA VAL A 110 -103.23 14.82 33.50
C VAL A 110 -102.47 15.42 32.32
N SER A 111 -103.07 16.32 31.54
CA SER A 111 -102.40 16.99 30.42
C SER A 111 -101.32 17.94 30.91
N ASP A 112 -101.59 18.71 31.97
CA ASP A 112 -100.63 19.58 32.62
C ASP A 112 -99.49 18.77 33.28
N GLU A 113 -99.82 17.69 33.97
CA GLU A 113 -98.82 16.77 34.53
C GLU A 113 -97.96 16.13 33.44
N THR A 114 -98.56 15.74 32.31
CA THR A 114 -97.82 15.22 31.14
C THR A 114 -96.90 16.28 30.55
N ARG A 115 -97.36 17.53 30.46
CA ARG A 115 -96.56 18.66 29.96
C ARG A 115 -95.35 18.93 30.85
N ASP A 116 -95.55 18.91 32.16
CA ASP A 116 -94.49 19.06 33.16
C ASP A 116 -93.48 17.92 33.12
N ILE A 117 -93.93 16.67 32.93
CA ILE A 117 -93.04 15.51 32.76
C ILE A 117 -92.21 15.66 31.50
N LEU A 118 -92.81 16.03 30.37
CA LEU A 118 -92.10 16.23 29.11
C LEU A 118 -91.10 17.38 29.21
N GLN A 119 -91.48 18.49 29.85
CA GLN A 119 -90.58 19.62 30.07
C GLN A 119 -89.39 19.23 30.97
N ARG A 120 -89.65 18.52 32.07
CA ARG A 120 -88.57 17.97 32.93
C ARG A 120 -87.70 16.97 32.20
N ALA A 121 -88.28 16.11 31.35
CA ALA A 121 -87.53 15.15 30.55
C ALA A 121 -86.64 15.86 29.52
N HIS A 122 -87.14 16.88 28.82
CA HIS A 122 -86.35 17.69 27.89
C HIS A 122 -85.22 18.42 28.59
N GLN A 123 -85.51 19.10 29.70
CA GLN A 123 -84.49 19.78 30.50
C GLN A 123 -83.42 18.80 31.00
N THR A 124 -83.83 17.63 31.50
CA THR A 124 -82.90 16.58 31.93
C THR A 124 -82.06 16.06 30.76
N ALA A 125 -82.64 15.87 29.58
CA ALA A 125 -81.92 15.43 28.39
C ALA A 125 -80.89 16.47 27.91
N GLU A 126 -81.23 17.76 27.96
CA GLU A 126 -80.32 18.87 27.67
C GLU A 126 -79.17 18.91 28.67
N GLU A 127 -79.45 18.76 29.97
CA GLU A 127 -78.44 18.70 31.03
C GLU A 127 -77.49 17.51 30.85
N ILE A 128 -78.01 16.32 30.54
CA ILE A 128 -77.20 15.13 30.24
C ILE A 128 -76.33 15.37 29.01
N THR A 129 -76.88 15.99 27.97
CA THR A 129 -76.14 16.29 26.74
C THR A 129 -75.03 17.31 26.99
N ALA A 130 -75.32 18.39 27.70
CA ALA A 130 -74.35 19.41 28.06
C ALA A 130 -73.22 18.83 28.93
N ARG A 131 -73.56 18.04 29.95
CA ARG A 131 -72.58 17.36 30.80
C ARG A 131 -71.72 16.36 30.03
N SER A 132 -72.32 15.61 29.11
CA SER A 132 -71.59 14.63 28.28
C SER A 132 -70.62 15.31 27.31
N ARG A 133 -71.05 16.43 26.69
CA ARG A 133 -70.18 17.26 25.84
C ARG A 133 -69.02 17.84 26.62
N ALA A 134 -69.28 18.49 27.75
CA ALA A 134 -68.23 19.05 28.61
C ALA A 134 -67.22 17.97 29.03
N LYS A 135 -67.68 16.78 29.44
CA LYS A 135 -66.80 15.67 29.80
C LYS A 135 -66.01 15.11 28.61
N ALA A 136 -66.57 15.13 27.41
CA ALA A 136 -65.88 14.72 26.20
C ALA A 136 -64.78 15.74 25.83
N ASP A 137 -65.10 17.03 25.89
CA ASP A 137 -64.16 18.12 25.61
C ASP A 137 -62.99 18.11 26.61
N ASP A 138 -63.26 17.93 27.91
CA ASP A 138 -62.22 17.80 28.94
C ASP A 138 -61.28 16.60 28.66
N ARG A 139 -61.84 15.47 28.20
CA ARG A 139 -61.04 14.29 27.84
C ARG A 139 -60.20 14.52 26.60
N LEU A 140 -60.74 15.18 25.58
CA LEU A 140 -59.99 15.55 24.39
C LEU A 140 -58.85 16.49 24.73
N GLN A 141 -59.11 17.54 25.51
CA GLN A 141 -58.08 18.50 25.92
C GLN A 141 -56.98 17.82 26.76
N THR A 142 -57.36 16.90 27.64
CA THR A 142 -56.40 16.11 28.43
C THR A 142 -55.55 15.22 27.53
N ALA A 143 -56.17 14.47 26.61
CA ALA A 143 -55.46 13.59 25.68
C ALA A 143 -54.53 14.37 24.72
N GLU A 144 -54.94 15.56 24.28
CA GLU A 144 -54.11 16.44 23.44
C GLU A 144 -52.88 16.94 24.21
N ARG A 145 -53.05 17.35 25.47
CA ARG A 145 -51.92 17.76 26.32
C ARG A 145 -50.96 16.60 26.56
N GLU A 146 -51.46 15.44 26.94
CA GLU A 146 -50.64 14.24 27.16
C GLU A 146 -49.91 13.81 25.88
N SER A 147 -50.58 13.83 24.73
CA SER A 147 -49.95 13.51 23.44
C SER A 147 -48.84 14.50 23.09
N ARG A 148 -49.05 15.79 23.35
CA ARG A 148 -48.04 16.83 23.13
C ARG A 148 -46.84 16.63 24.04
N GLU A 149 -47.07 16.40 25.34
CA GLU A 149 -46.00 16.15 26.31
C GLU A 149 -45.18 14.92 25.94
N LEU A 150 -45.82 13.84 25.50
CA LEU A 150 -45.15 12.63 25.01
C LEU A 150 -44.31 12.90 23.76
N ARG A 151 -44.82 13.68 22.81
CA ARG A 151 -44.06 14.05 21.59
C ARG A 151 -42.84 14.89 21.93
N GLU A 152 -43.02 15.93 22.75
CA GLU A 152 -41.91 16.80 23.17
C GLU A 152 -40.86 16.01 23.97
N ALA A 153 -41.27 15.07 24.81
CA ALA A 153 -40.36 14.17 25.52
C ALA A 153 -39.58 13.25 24.57
N ALA A 154 -40.27 12.62 23.61
CA ALA A 154 -39.64 11.76 22.61
C ALA A 154 -38.67 12.54 21.71
N GLU A 155 -39.00 13.78 21.33
CA GLU A 155 -38.13 14.66 20.56
C GLU A 155 -36.86 15.05 21.33
N ARG A 156 -36.99 15.40 22.61
CA ARG A 156 -35.83 15.67 23.49
C ARG A 156 -34.93 14.44 23.61
N GLN A 157 -35.51 13.28 23.90
CA GLN A 157 -34.75 12.03 24.01
C GLN A 157 -34.04 11.67 22.70
N ALA A 158 -34.70 11.88 21.55
CA ALA A 158 -34.08 11.66 20.25
C ALA A 158 -32.95 12.65 19.96
N ALA A 159 -33.06 13.92 20.39
CA ALA A 159 -31.99 14.90 20.27
C ALA A 159 -30.79 14.52 21.13
N GLU A 160 -31.00 14.19 22.41
CA GLU A 160 -29.96 13.74 23.33
C GLU A 160 -29.23 12.50 22.80
N MET A 161 -29.97 11.52 22.26
CA MET A 161 -29.37 10.33 21.66
C MET A 161 -28.51 10.65 20.43
N ARG A 162 -28.94 11.62 19.59
CA ARG A 162 -28.15 12.05 18.42
C ARG A 162 -26.88 12.78 18.83
N ASP A 163 -26.96 13.63 19.85
CA ASP A 163 -25.80 14.36 20.35
C ASP A 163 -24.78 13.41 20.98
N ALA A 164 -25.23 12.47 21.83
CA ALA A 164 -24.38 11.43 22.40
C ALA A 164 -23.70 10.58 21.31
N ALA A 165 -24.46 10.13 20.29
CA ALA A 165 -23.91 9.36 19.18
C ALA A 165 -22.90 10.16 18.34
N ARG A 166 -23.12 11.48 18.20
CA ARG A 166 -22.20 12.38 17.48
C ARG A 166 -20.89 12.54 18.25
N ASP A 167 -20.96 12.74 19.56
CA ASP A 167 -19.79 12.91 20.41
C ASP A 167 -18.96 11.63 20.47
N GLU A 168 -19.61 10.47 20.60
CA GLU A 168 -18.94 9.17 20.53
C GLU A 168 -18.27 8.97 19.17
N ALA A 169 -18.97 9.23 18.07
CA ALA A 169 -18.40 9.13 16.73
C ALA A 169 -17.23 10.11 16.51
N SER A 170 -17.26 11.28 17.14
CA SER A 170 -16.14 12.23 17.10
C SER A 170 -14.95 11.72 17.89
N GLY A 171 -15.16 11.19 19.10
CA GLY A 171 -14.11 10.62 19.94
C GLY A 171 -13.42 9.41 19.30
N VAL A 172 -14.20 8.53 18.65
CA VAL A 172 -13.65 7.40 17.87
C VAL A 172 -12.79 7.90 16.71
N ARG A 173 -13.27 8.91 15.96
CA ARG A 173 -12.51 9.48 14.83
C ARG A 173 -11.22 10.16 15.28
N GLU A 174 -11.24 10.91 16.38
CA GLU A 174 -10.05 11.57 16.90
C GLU A 174 -9.01 10.55 17.37
N THR A 175 -9.45 9.50 18.07
CA THR A 175 -8.57 8.42 18.51
C THR A 175 -7.95 7.68 17.32
N ALA A 176 -8.76 7.29 16.34
CA ALA A 176 -8.26 6.67 15.12
C ALA A 176 -7.29 7.59 14.34
N ALA A 177 -7.58 8.90 14.26
CA ALA A 177 -6.68 9.86 13.62
C ALA A 177 -5.34 10.00 14.35
N ARG A 178 -5.35 9.96 15.69
CA ARG A 178 -4.14 10.00 16.52
C ARG A 178 -3.29 8.74 16.32
N GLU A 179 -3.91 7.56 16.45
CA GLU A 179 -3.22 6.27 16.28
C GLU A 179 -2.63 6.12 14.87
N THR A 180 -3.38 6.48 13.84
CA THR A 180 -2.88 6.45 12.46
C THR A 180 -1.74 7.45 12.24
N GLY A 181 -1.80 8.63 12.87
CA GLY A 181 -0.73 9.62 12.86
C GLY A 181 0.55 9.11 13.56
N GLU A 182 0.40 8.47 14.71
CA GLU A 182 1.51 7.88 15.47
C GLU A 182 2.17 6.73 14.72
N LEU A 183 1.39 5.82 14.14
CA LEU A 183 1.88 4.73 13.29
C LEU A 183 2.63 5.28 12.07
N ARG A 184 2.06 6.29 11.40
CA ARG A 184 2.71 6.94 10.27
C ARG A 184 4.05 7.58 10.68
N ALA A 185 4.07 8.36 11.75
CA ALA A 185 5.29 8.98 12.25
C ALA A 185 6.34 7.93 12.69
N GLY A 186 5.90 6.81 13.24
CA GLY A 186 6.74 5.65 13.56
C GLY A 186 7.41 5.08 12.31
N THR A 187 6.61 4.68 11.32
CA THR A 187 7.14 4.13 10.06
C THR A 187 8.03 5.11 9.29
N GLU A 188 7.71 6.41 9.31
CA GLU A 188 8.55 7.43 8.68
C GLU A 188 9.92 7.55 9.35
N ARG A 189 9.98 7.44 10.69
CA ARG A 189 11.24 7.41 11.45
C ARG A 189 12.06 6.14 11.16
N GLU A 190 11.43 4.97 11.20
CA GLU A 190 12.11 3.70 10.89
C GLU A 190 12.69 3.69 9.47
N VAL A 191 11.94 4.18 8.49
CA VAL A 191 12.42 4.29 7.11
C VAL A 191 13.59 5.28 6.99
N ALA A 192 13.59 6.39 7.75
CA ALA A 192 14.69 7.33 7.77
C ALA A 192 15.96 6.71 8.39
N GLU A 193 15.82 6.00 9.51
CA GLU A 193 16.90 5.29 10.18
C GLU A 193 17.52 4.21 9.28
N LEU A 194 16.69 3.38 8.63
CA LEU A 194 17.15 2.36 7.69
C LEU A 194 17.89 2.96 6.49
N ARG A 195 17.43 4.10 5.98
CA ARG A 195 18.10 4.81 4.87
C ARG A 195 19.46 5.35 5.29
N GLU A 196 19.58 5.88 6.50
CA GLU A 196 20.85 6.39 7.00
C GLU A 196 21.84 5.26 7.26
N ALA A 197 21.39 4.16 7.88
CA ALA A 197 22.20 2.96 8.07
C ALA A 197 22.71 2.40 6.73
N ALA A 198 21.83 2.28 5.73
CA ALA A 198 22.22 1.82 4.40
C ALA A 198 23.22 2.76 3.70
N ARG A 199 23.09 4.08 3.91
CA ARG A 199 24.04 5.07 3.38
C ARG A 199 25.41 4.94 4.05
N SER A 200 25.45 4.78 5.37
CA SER A 200 26.71 4.56 6.12
C SER A 200 27.40 3.28 5.65
N GLU A 201 26.66 2.18 5.52
CA GLU A 201 27.21 0.90 5.08
C GLU A 201 27.79 0.99 3.65
N VAL A 202 27.13 1.70 2.74
CA VAL A 202 27.65 1.94 1.39
C VAL A 202 28.92 2.79 1.42
N ALA A 203 28.98 3.82 2.28
CA ALA A 203 30.17 4.65 2.43
C ALA A 203 31.36 3.84 2.98
N GLU A 204 31.14 3.09 4.07
CA GLU A 204 32.15 2.22 4.67
C GLU A 204 32.69 1.17 3.69
N ARG A 205 31.80 0.53 2.91
CA ARG A 205 32.20 -0.42 1.87
C ARG A 205 33.04 0.23 0.77
N ARG A 206 32.68 1.45 0.35
CA ARG A 206 33.47 2.19 -0.65
C ARG A 206 34.85 2.52 -0.14
N GLU A 207 34.95 3.04 1.08
CA GLU A 207 36.24 3.31 1.72
C GLU A 207 37.10 2.05 1.88
N ALA A 208 36.48 0.90 2.18
CA ALA A 208 37.19 -0.38 2.25
C ALA A 208 37.76 -0.78 0.89
N VAL A 209 36.94 -0.71 -0.17
CA VAL A 209 37.38 -1.01 -1.54
C VAL A 209 38.50 -0.05 -1.98
N ASP A 210 38.39 1.24 -1.69
CA ASP A 210 39.42 2.23 -2.07
C ASP A 210 40.75 1.99 -1.36
N ARG A 211 40.70 1.58 -0.08
CA ARG A 211 41.88 1.16 0.70
C ARG A 211 42.54 -0.07 0.11
N GLU A 212 41.77 -1.14 -0.12
CA GLU A 212 42.27 -2.38 -0.73
C GLU A 212 42.88 -2.14 -2.13
N MET A 213 42.24 -1.28 -2.93
CA MET A 213 42.72 -0.93 -4.26
C MET A 213 44.05 -0.16 -4.19
N THR A 214 44.24 0.68 -3.18
CA THR A 214 45.50 1.40 -2.95
C THR A 214 46.60 0.45 -2.49
N GLU A 215 46.31 -0.42 -1.52
CA GLU A 215 47.24 -1.43 -1.03
C GLU A 215 47.70 -2.39 -2.12
N LEU A 216 46.78 -2.85 -2.98
CA LEU A 216 47.09 -3.71 -4.11
C LEU A 216 48.01 -3.00 -5.11
N ARG A 217 47.72 -1.73 -5.44
CA ARG A 217 48.57 -0.93 -6.34
C ARG A 217 49.97 -0.73 -5.78
N GLU A 218 50.09 -0.39 -4.50
CA GLU A 218 51.39 -0.21 -3.85
C GLU A 218 52.19 -1.51 -3.82
N THR A 219 51.52 -2.64 -3.57
CA THR A 219 52.16 -3.96 -3.57
C THR A 219 52.64 -4.35 -4.97
N THR A 220 51.80 -4.18 -6.00
CA THR A 220 52.19 -4.44 -7.38
C THR A 220 53.32 -3.50 -7.83
N ALA A 221 53.27 -2.22 -7.47
CA ALA A 221 54.33 -1.26 -7.79
C ALA A 221 55.68 -1.67 -7.17
N ARG A 222 55.67 -2.11 -5.90
CA ARG A 222 56.87 -2.65 -5.24
C ARG A 222 57.41 -3.88 -5.95
N GLN A 223 56.56 -4.87 -6.25
CA GLN A 223 56.98 -6.08 -6.97
C GLN A 223 57.59 -5.78 -8.34
N VAL A 224 56.99 -4.83 -9.10
CA VAL A 224 57.55 -4.40 -10.38
C VAL A 224 58.90 -3.70 -10.21
N ALA A 225 59.07 -2.87 -9.18
CA ALA A 225 60.34 -2.23 -8.90
C ALA A 225 61.43 -3.25 -8.52
N GLU A 226 61.12 -4.23 -7.68
CA GLU A 226 62.03 -5.31 -7.30
C GLU A 226 62.46 -6.15 -8.51
N MET A 227 61.51 -6.54 -9.37
CA MET A 227 61.83 -7.27 -10.60
C MET A 227 62.73 -6.46 -11.54
N ARG A 228 62.48 -5.15 -11.68
CA ARG A 228 63.32 -4.26 -12.51
C ARG A 228 64.73 -4.15 -11.94
N GLU A 229 64.87 -3.92 -10.64
CA GLU A 229 66.18 -3.83 -10.01
C GLU A 229 66.96 -5.14 -10.14
N SER A 230 66.29 -6.28 -9.97
CA SER A 230 66.90 -7.59 -10.20
C SER A 230 67.39 -7.76 -11.64
N ALA A 231 66.55 -7.44 -12.63
CA ALA A 231 66.91 -7.51 -14.04
C ALA A 231 68.08 -6.55 -14.38
N GLU A 232 68.07 -5.33 -13.84
CA GLU A 232 69.16 -4.36 -14.01
C GLU A 232 70.48 -4.89 -13.45
N ARG A 233 70.48 -5.45 -12.24
CA ARG A 233 71.67 -6.06 -11.64
C ARG A 233 72.20 -7.22 -12.49
N GLU A 234 71.33 -8.11 -12.97
CA GLU A 234 71.73 -9.25 -13.80
C GLU A 234 72.33 -8.79 -15.14
N THR A 235 71.70 -7.81 -15.81
CA THR A 235 72.25 -7.24 -17.05
C THR A 235 73.61 -6.56 -16.82
N GLN A 236 73.80 -5.86 -15.69
CA GLN A 236 75.09 -5.26 -15.34
C GLN A 236 76.16 -6.31 -15.07
N GLN A 237 75.82 -7.39 -14.37
CA GLN A 237 76.73 -8.51 -14.13
C GLN A 237 77.15 -9.19 -15.43
N LEU A 238 76.20 -9.50 -16.32
CA LEU A 238 76.48 -10.07 -17.64
C LEU A 238 77.36 -9.13 -18.49
N ARG A 239 77.08 -7.83 -18.50
CA ARG A 239 77.92 -6.84 -19.20
C ARG A 239 79.33 -6.79 -18.63
N SER A 240 79.48 -6.84 -17.31
CA SER A 240 80.79 -6.78 -16.65
C SER A 240 81.60 -8.07 -16.87
N ALA A 241 80.93 -9.22 -16.91
CA ALA A 241 81.55 -10.52 -17.24
C ALA A 241 82.01 -10.53 -18.70
N THR A 242 81.12 -10.21 -19.64
CA THR A 242 81.46 -10.14 -21.07
C THR A 242 82.58 -9.13 -21.35
N GLN A 243 82.59 -7.97 -20.69
CA GLN A 243 83.70 -7.02 -20.82
C GLN A 243 85.03 -7.65 -20.38
N ARG A 244 85.09 -8.28 -19.20
CA ARG A 244 86.30 -8.97 -18.71
C ARG A 244 86.75 -10.06 -19.67
N ASP A 245 85.83 -10.92 -20.11
CA ASP A 245 86.14 -12.00 -21.07
C ASP A 245 86.71 -11.43 -22.38
N THR A 246 86.16 -10.32 -22.89
CA THR A 246 86.69 -9.67 -24.10
C THR A 246 88.05 -9.02 -23.89
N GLU A 247 88.32 -8.45 -22.72
CA GLU A 247 89.63 -7.88 -22.36
C GLU A 247 90.69 -8.98 -22.21
N GLU A 248 90.34 -10.09 -21.56
CA GLU A 248 91.19 -11.28 -21.43
C GLU A 248 91.50 -11.90 -22.79
N ALA A 249 90.49 -12.08 -23.65
CA ALA A 249 90.68 -12.59 -25.01
C ALA A 249 91.59 -11.67 -25.85
N ARG A 250 91.40 -10.33 -25.76
CA ARG A 250 92.27 -9.35 -26.42
C ARG A 250 93.70 -9.40 -25.89
N ALA A 251 93.89 -9.51 -24.57
CA ALA A 251 95.20 -9.60 -23.95
C ALA A 251 95.92 -10.91 -24.33
N SER A 252 95.19 -12.04 -24.43
CA SER A 252 95.72 -13.30 -24.95
C SER A 252 96.14 -13.15 -26.41
N ALA A 253 95.24 -12.70 -27.28
CA ALA A 253 95.52 -12.53 -28.71
C ALA A 253 96.71 -11.58 -28.97
N ARG A 254 96.86 -10.54 -28.13
CA ARG A 254 98.01 -9.63 -28.19
C ARG A 254 99.33 -10.33 -27.81
N ARG A 255 99.34 -11.12 -26.73
CA ARG A 255 100.53 -11.89 -26.33
C ARG A 255 100.92 -12.89 -27.41
N ASP A 256 99.94 -13.64 -27.94
CA ASP A 256 100.18 -14.58 -29.03
C ASP A 256 100.75 -13.88 -30.27
N ALA A 257 100.24 -12.68 -30.62
CA ALA A 257 100.77 -11.89 -31.72
C ALA A 257 102.20 -11.38 -31.46
N GLU A 258 102.52 -10.93 -30.24
CA GLU A 258 103.86 -10.51 -29.82
C GLU A 258 104.84 -11.70 -29.90
N GLU A 259 104.46 -12.88 -29.40
CA GLU A 259 105.24 -14.13 -29.53
C GLU A 259 105.47 -14.52 -30.99
N MET A 260 104.45 -14.41 -31.85
CA MET A 260 104.58 -14.67 -33.29
C MET A 260 105.56 -13.69 -33.95
N ILE A 261 105.52 -12.41 -33.59
CA ILE A 261 106.45 -11.40 -34.09
C ILE A 261 107.88 -11.74 -33.64
N GLU A 262 108.10 -12.02 -32.35
CA GLU A 262 109.43 -12.38 -31.84
C GLU A 262 109.98 -13.66 -32.48
N ALA A 263 109.14 -14.67 -32.67
CA ALA A 263 109.50 -15.91 -33.37
C ALA A 263 109.86 -15.63 -34.85
N ALA A 264 109.08 -14.78 -35.53
CA ALA A 264 109.34 -14.37 -36.90
C ALA A 264 110.64 -13.57 -37.02
N GLU A 265 110.91 -12.65 -36.10
CA GLU A 265 112.17 -11.90 -36.04
C GLU A 265 113.36 -12.81 -35.78
N THR A 266 113.23 -13.76 -34.86
CA THR A 266 114.28 -14.75 -34.56
C THR A 266 114.59 -15.58 -35.80
N ARG A 267 113.56 -16.09 -36.48
CA ARG A 267 113.72 -16.82 -37.74
C ARG A 267 114.32 -15.96 -38.85
N ALA A 268 113.94 -14.69 -38.95
CA ALA A 268 114.53 -13.74 -39.89
C ALA A 268 116.02 -13.51 -39.61
N ARG A 269 116.42 -13.36 -38.34
CA ARG A 269 117.83 -13.26 -37.91
C ARG A 269 118.61 -14.52 -38.24
N GLU A 270 118.03 -15.70 -38.01
CA GLU A 270 118.64 -16.98 -38.39
C GLU A 270 118.85 -17.08 -39.89
N LEU A 271 117.82 -16.80 -40.70
CA LEU A 271 117.92 -16.78 -42.16
C LEU A 271 118.96 -15.79 -42.65
N ALA A 272 119.05 -14.60 -42.04
CA ALA A 272 120.08 -13.61 -42.36
C ALA A 272 121.50 -14.14 -42.08
N ARG A 273 121.72 -14.78 -40.92
CA ARG A 273 123.02 -15.41 -40.59
C ARG A 273 123.36 -16.57 -41.53
N SER A 274 122.38 -17.39 -41.90
CA SER A 274 122.57 -18.46 -42.88
C SER A 274 122.93 -17.89 -44.26
N ALA A 275 122.24 -16.82 -44.69
CA ALA A 275 122.57 -16.12 -45.93
C ALA A 275 123.99 -15.55 -45.88
N GLU A 276 124.39 -14.88 -44.80
CA GLU A 276 125.76 -14.38 -44.62
C GLU A 276 126.80 -15.51 -44.64
N ALA A 277 126.51 -16.67 -44.06
CA ALA A 277 127.37 -17.85 -44.12
C ALA A 277 127.54 -18.35 -45.56
N ILE A 278 126.44 -18.45 -46.32
CA ILE A 278 126.47 -18.80 -47.75
C ILE A 278 127.29 -17.78 -48.54
N TRP A 279 127.13 -16.48 -48.27
CA TRP A 279 127.88 -15.42 -48.94
C TRP A 279 129.38 -15.45 -48.62
N ARG A 280 129.74 -15.75 -47.37
CA ARG A 280 131.15 -15.95 -46.96
C ARG A 280 131.75 -17.16 -47.67
N GLU A 281 131.04 -18.28 -47.69
CA GLU A 281 131.49 -19.49 -48.36
C GLU A 281 131.62 -19.28 -49.87
N ARG A 282 130.65 -18.62 -50.49
CA ARG A 282 130.73 -18.24 -51.91
C ARG A 282 131.96 -17.35 -52.17
N ARG A 283 132.25 -16.38 -51.31
CA ARG A 283 133.43 -15.51 -51.46
C ARG A 283 134.72 -16.32 -51.35
N ARG A 284 134.81 -17.20 -50.36
CA ARG A 284 135.93 -18.13 -50.20
C ARG A 284 136.10 -19.03 -51.43
N LEU A 285 135.02 -19.66 -51.91
CA LEU A 285 135.03 -20.48 -53.11
C LEU A 285 135.50 -19.69 -54.35
N ILE A 286 135.08 -18.44 -54.51
CA ILE A 286 135.55 -17.58 -55.60
C ILE A 286 137.05 -17.26 -55.45
N GLU A 287 137.52 -17.03 -54.22
CA GLU A 287 138.93 -16.79 -53.92
C GLU A 287 139.79 -18.05 -54.13
N ASP A 288 139.31 -19.22 -53.68
CA ASP A 288 139.91 -20.52 -53.94
C ASP A 288 139.92 -20.82 -55.45
N MET A 289 138.83 -20.55 -56.19
CA MET A 289 138.79 -20.66 -57.66
C MET A 289 139.77 -19.69 -58.33
N ARG A 290 139.94 -18.47 -57.81
CA ARG A 290 140.96 -17.52 -58.31
C ARG A 290 142.36 -18.03 -58.04
N ALA A 291 142.63 -18.56 -56.85
CA ALA A 291 143.93 -19.15 -56.50
C ALA A 291 144.23 -20.38 -57.37
N VAL A 292 143.23 -21.24 -57.62
CA VAL A 292 143.35 -22.34 -58.60
C VAL A 292 143.58 -21.79 -60.01
N GLY A 293 142.88 -20.72 -60.40
CA GLY A 293 143.11 -20.02 -61.66
C GLY A 293 144.55 -19.49 -61.78
N GLU A 294 145.07 -18.85 -60.74
CA GLU A 294 146.46 -18.39 -60.65
C GLU A 294 147.45 -19.56 -60.68
N GLN A 295 147.16 -20.67 -60.01
CA GLN A 295 147.96 -21.90 -60.08
C GLN A 295 147.95 -22.52 -61.47
N LEU A 296 146.81 -22.54 -62.17
CA LEU A 296 146.72 -22.99 -63.55
C LEU A 296 147.47 -22.06 -64.51
N VAL A 297 147.44 -20.74 -64.28
CA VAL A 297 148.27 -19.77 -65.01
C VAL A 297 149.75 -20.03 -64.72
N ALA A 298 150.14 -20.24 -63.47
CA ALA A 298 151.52 -20.53 -63.07
C ALA A 298 152.03 -21.88 -63.63
N ILE A 299 151.16 -22.91 -63.68
CA ILE A 299 151.45 -24.19 -64.36
C ILE A 299 151.57 -23.96 -65.86
N GLY A 300 150.70 -23.14 -66.45
CA GLY A 300 150.81 -22.72 -67.85
C GLY A 300 152.13 -22.00 -68.15
N GLU A 301 152.58 -21.11 -67.28
CA GLU A 301 153.89 -20.44 -67.39
C GLU A 301 155.06 -21.39 -67.12
N ALA A 302 154.92 -22.35 -66.22
CA ALA A 302 155.95 -23.33 -65.90
C ALA A 302 156.13 -24.39 -67.01
N GLU A 303 155.03 -24.84 -67.62
CA GLU A 303 155.04 -25.69 -68.82
C GLU A 303 155.50 -24.90 -70.05
N GLY A 304 155.13 -23.62 -70.16
CA GLY A 304 155.65 -22.71 -71.19
C GLY A 304 157.17 -22.52 -71.13
N LYS A 305 157.79 -22.70 -69.96
CA LYS A 305 159.25 -22.68 -69.76
C LYS A 305 159.93 -24.05 -69.89
N ARG A 306 159.17 -25.15 -69.92
CA ARG A 306 159.68 -26.54 -70.00
C ARG A 306 159.73 -27.09 -71.44
N PHE A 307 159.10 -26.42 -72.40
CA PHE A 307 159.24 -26.68 -73.84
C PHE A 307 159.41 -25.38 -74.64
N PRO A 308 160.63 -24.98 -75.05
CA PRO A 308 160.81 -23.84 -75.93
C PRO A 308 160.39 -24.22 -77.36
N ARG A 309 159.39 -23.53 -77.93
CA ARG A 309 159.16 -23.55 -79.38
C ARG A 309 159.89 -22.38 -80.04
N PHE A 310 160.68 -22.75 -81.03
CA PHE A 310 161.15 -21.93 -82.13
C PHE A 310 160.00 -21.26 -82.88
N GLY A 311 160.30 -20.09 -83.45
CA GLY A 311 159.90 -19.74 -84.82
C GLY A 311 158.49 -19.18 -85.02
N GLU A 312 158.45 -18.15 -85.86
CA GLU A 312 157.28 -17.50 -86.44
C GLU A 312 156.33 -18.45 -87.19
N GLU A 313 155.09 -17.96 -87.36
CA GLU A 313 154.19 -18.06 -88.53
C GLU A 313 152.81 -18.70 -88.28
N GLY A 314 151.77 -17.85 -88.46
CA GLY A 314 150.44 -18.20 -88.98
C GLY A 314 149.55 -19.07 -88.07
N SER A 315 148.23 -19.00 -88.10
CA SER A 315 147.30 -18.35 -89.00
C SER A 315 145.93 -18.41 -88.31
N GLU A 316 145.11 -17.41 -88.61
CA GLU A 316 143.65 -17.46 -88.61
C GLU A 316 143.12 -18.85 -89.02
N VAL A 317 141.95 -19.26 -88.52
CA VAL A 317 140.70 -19.34 -89.30
C VAL A 317 139.53 -19.74 -88.39
N ALA A 318 138.44 -18.96 -88.49
CA ALA A 318 137.00 -19.26 -88.33
C ALA A 318 136.51 -19.97 -87.05
N GLY A 319 135.41 -19.55 -86.43
CA GLY A 319 134.16 -19.13 -87.07
C GLY A 319 133.20 -20.33 -87.15
N LEU A 320 131.94 -20.07 -86.75
CA LEU A 320 130.74 -20.91 -86.84
C LEU A 320 130.50 -21.95 -85.74
N LEU A 321 129.53 -21.64 -84.86
CA LEU A 321 128.32 -22.42 -84.55
C LEU A 321 127.53 -21.65 -83.47
N ARG A 322 126.53 -20.83 -83.82
CA ARG A 322 125.12 -21.20 -84.14
C ARG A 322 124.21 -21.13 -82.89
N ASP A 323 123.51 -20.00 -82.76
CA ASP A 323 122.12 -19.86 -82.27
C ASP A 323 121.19 -20.86 -83.00
N PRO A 324 119.94 -21.27 -82.60
CA PRO A 324 118.94 -20.48 -81.84
C PRO A 324 117.84 -21.29 -81.06
N HIS A 325 116.80 -20.57 -80.58
CA HIS A 325 115.40 -21.01 -80.31
C HIS A 325 115.11 -21.91 -79.09
N SER A 326 113.96 -21.89 -78.42
CA SER A 326 112.72 -21.10 -78.47
C SER A 326 111.80 -21.52 -77.31
N ALA A 327 110.95 -20.59 -76.86
CA ALA A 327 109.59 -20.76 -76.35
C ALA A 327 109.00 -22.18 -76.16
N VAL A 328 108.43 -22.43 -74.97
CA VAL A 328 107.13 -23.09 -74.66
C VAL A 328 106.78 -22.60 -73.23
N ALA A 329 105.81 -21.71 -72.99
CA ALA A 329 104.36 -21.85 -73.04
C ALA A 329 103.74 -22.70 -71.90
N ALA A 330 102.56 -22.26 -71.45
CA ALA A 330 101.63 -22.83 -70.45
C ALA A 330 101.97 -22.53 -68.98
N GLY A 331 101.16 -21.81 -68.19
CA GLY A 331 99.79 -21.33 -68.41
C GLY A 331 99.36 -20.28 -67.39
N LEU A 332 98.56 -19.33 -67.90
CA LEU A 332 97.48 -18.63 -67.18
C LEU A 332 96.42 -19.66 -66.68
N PRO A 333 95.56 -19.35 -65.70
CA PRO A 333 94.66 -18.19 -65.63
C PRO A 333 95.02 -17.23 -64.48
N ARG A 334 94.79 -15.91 -64.47
CA ARG A 334 93.68 -15.02 -64.89
C ARG A 334 92.30 -15.43 -64.37
N GLU A 335 92.03 -15.02 -63.12
CA GLU A 335 90.80 -14.34 -62.60
C GLU A 335 89.41 -14.98 -62.88
N PRO A 336 88.25 -14.47 -62.38
CA PRO A 336 87.94 -13.39 -61.41
C PRO A 336 86.85 -13.79 -60.37
N ALA A 337 86.53 -12.88 -59.43
CA ALA A 337 85.21 -12.57 -58.83
C ALA A 337 85.46 -11.99 -57.42
N LYS A 338 85.19 -10.72 -57.06
CA LYS A 338 84.03 -9.86 -57.30
C LYS A 338 82.69 -10.62 -57.30
N LEU A 339 82.14 -10.77 -56.10
CA LEU A 339 80.72 -10.63 -55.80
C LEU A 339 80.66 -9.55 -54.71
N GLU A 340 80.59 -8.27 -55.07
CA GLU A 340 79.31 -7.55 -55.11
C GLU A 340 78.12 -8.37 -55.61
N GLU A 341 77.22 -8.69 -54.69
CA GLU A 341 75.78 -8.76 -54.94
C GLU A 341 75.10 -8.05 -53.75
N GLN A 342 74.78 -6.77 -53.97
CA GLN A 342 73.42 -6.21 -53.96
C GLN A 342 72.60 -6.65 -52.74
N ALA A 343 72.41 -5.77 -51.76
CA ALA A 343 71.31 -4.80 -51.82
C ALA A 343 70.00 -5.46 -52.28
N ASN A 344 69.25 -6.00 -51.32
CA ASN A 344 67.81 -5.88 -51.39
C ASN A 344 67.35 -5.11 -50.16
N GLY A 345 67.20 -3.80 -50.33
CA GLY A 345 66.37 -3.02 -49.44
C GLY A 345 64.92 -3.35 -49.73
N SER A 346 64.12 -3.55 -48.69
CA SER A 346 62.85 -2.85 -48.62
C SER A 346 62.53 -2.53 -47.17
N PRO A 347 62.19 -1.26 -46.88
CA PRO A 347 61.71 -0.82 -45.58
C PRO A 347 60.19 -0.99 -45.54
N GLU A 348 59.63 -1.40 -44.41
CA GLU A 348 58.29 -0.92 -44.05
C GLU A 348 58.08 -0.95 -42.53
N VAL A 349 57.99 0.25 -41.99
CA VAL A 349 57.28 0.59 -40.76
C VAL A 349 55.91 1.09 -41.21
N VAL A 350 54.82 0.67 -40.56
CA VAL A 350 53.72 1.52 -40.03
C VAL A 350 52.63 0.62 -39.38
N PRO A 351 51.88 1.12 -38.38
CA PRO A 351 51.18 0.34 -37.37
C PRO A 351 49.67 0.20 -37.61
N GLY A 352 49.04 -0.69 -36.84
CA GLY A 352 47.60 -0.81 -36.64
C GLY A 352 47.30 -1.36 -35.25
#